data_AF-A0ABD5XHI8-F1
#
_entry.id   AF-A0ABD5XHI8-F1
#
_cell.length_a   1.000
_cell.length_b   1.000
_cell.length_c   1.000
_cell.angle_alpha   90.00
_cell.angle_beta   90.00
_cell.angle_gamma   90.00
#
_symmetry.space_group_name_H-M   'P 1'
#
loop_
_entity.id
_entity.type
_entity.pdbx_description
1 polymer ?
#
loop_
_entity_poly.entity_id
_entity_poly.type
_entity_poly.pdbx_seq_one_letter_code
_entity_poly.pdbx_strand_id
1 'polypeptide(L)'
;MRALSRVWVRLGEAVLDRGDDEEWSLKRSRTTETRWSRSGERVDCFRFDNGYVTTVHYENREVTWQLTPGQVPLASALAMAKLYLEHELTPQTDPEGRPFVGLTERGPVQVFEEIPPEPVEYVYLDGVRTLEEFPEFLTVDDDFRAVFDRMAPARSSTSR
;
A
#
# COMPACT_ATOMS: atom_id res chain seq x y z
N MET A 1 41.71 -26.18 15.29
CA MET A 1 40.24 -26.03 15.32
C MET A 1 39.83 -25.13 14.17
N ARG A 2 39.01 -25.66 13.26
CA ARG A 2 38.45 -24.95 12.10
C ARG A 2 37.36 -23.99 12.58
N ALA A 3 37.34 -22.77 12.07
CA ALA A 3 36.15 -21.95 12.05
C ALA A 3 36.14 -21.14 10.76
N LEU A 4 35.24 -21.57 9.87
CA LEU A 4 34.81 -20.88 8.66
C LEU A 4 34.08 -19.59 9.03
N SER A 5 33.90 -18.76 8.01
CA SER A 5 32.76 -17.85 7.81
C SER A 5 33.08 -16.37 7.93
N ARG A 6 33.45 -15.77 6.79
CA ARG A 6 33.11 -14.39 6.42
C ARG A 6 32.88 -14.35 4.91
N VAL A 7 31.71 -14.81 4.49
CA VAL A 7 31.07 -14.42 3.23
C VAL A 7 29.86 -13.58 3.64
N TRP A 8 29.42 -12.67 2.76
CA TRP A 8 28.39 -11.64 2.92
C TRP A 8 28.92 -10.24 3.25
N VAL A 9 29.64 -9.68 2.28
CA VAL A 9 29.65 -8.24 2.00
C VAL A 9 29.38 -8.10 0.51
N ARG A 10 28.44 -7.20 0.15
CA ARG A 10 27.94 -6.84 -1.19
C ARG A 10 26.77 -7.65 -1.74
N LEU A 11 25.59 -7.30 -1.25
CA LEU A 11 24.35 -7.24 -2.04
C LEU A 11 23.63 -5.95 -1.64
N GLY A 12 24.16 -4.82 -2.12
CA GLY A 12 23.63 -3.49 -1.84
C GLY A 12 23.80 -2.51 -2.98
N GLU A 13 24.08 -3.00 -4.19
CA GLU A 13 24.50 -2.13 -5.30
C GLU A 13 24.03 -2.69 -6.65
N ALA A 14 22.74 -3.07 -6.74
CA ALA A 14 22.16 -3.57 -7.98
C ALA A 14 20.63 -3.36 -8.06
N VAL A 15 20.10 -2.20 -7.69
CA VAL A 15 18.76 -1.76 -8.13
C VAL A 15 18.69 -0.23 -8.12
N LEU A 16 19.43 0.48 -8.97
CA LEU A 16 19.12 1.88 -9.30
C LEU A 16 19.71 2.21 -10.68
N ASP A 17 19.28 1.48 -11.70
CA ASP A 17 19.10 2.08 -13.02
C ASP A 17 17.58 2.21 -13.22
N ARG A 18 17.00 3.10 -12.39
CA ARG A 18 15.59 3.46 -12.47
C ARG A 18 15.49 4.49 -13.60
N GLY A 19 15.51 3.98 -14.84
CA GLY A 19 15.30 4.79 -16.02
C GLY A 19 13.96 5.50 -15.87
N ASP A 20 14.00 6.84 -15.95
CA ASP A 20 12.89 7.79 -15.79
C ASP A 20 11.76 7.32 -14.86
N ASP A 21 11.76 7.84 -13.62
CA ASP A 21 10.67 7.69 -12.65
C ASP A 21 9.34 8.17 -13.25
N GLU A 22 8.68 7.30 -14.01
CA GLU A 22 7.35 7.56 -14.53
C GLU A 22 6.38 7.61 -13.35
N GLU A 23 5.76 8.77 -13.20
CA GLU A 23 4.72 9.02 -12.20
C GLU A 23 3.56 8.02 -12.37
N TRP A 24 2.98 7.60 -11.25
CA TRP A 24 1.79 6.76 -11.26
C TRP A 24 0.67 7.42 -12.05
N SER A 25 0.03 6.64 -12.92
CA SER A 25 -1.11 7.12 -13.70
C SER A 25 -2.33 6.25 -13.49
N LEU A 26 -3.49 6.88 -13.29
CA LEU A 26 -4.78 6.21 -13.19
C LEU A 26 -5.20 5.68 -14.57
N LYS A 27 -5.13 4.36 -14.78
CA LYS A 27 -5.45 3.74 -16.08
C LYS A 27 -6.91 3.34 -16.21
N ARG A 28 -7.56 2.98 -15.09
CA ARG A 28 -8.96 2.56 -15.06
C ARG A 28 -9.53 2.85 -13.70
N SER A 29 -10.77 3.31 -13.66
CA SER A 29 -11.56 3.36 -12.43
C SER A 29 -13.03 3.07 -12.75
N ARG A 30 -13.54 2.02 -12.14
CA ARG A 30 -14.90 1.48 -12.26
C ARG A 30 -15.46 1.28 -10.86
N THR A 31 -16.75 0.99 -10.75
CA THR A 31 -17.43 0.78 -9.46
C THR A 31 -16.86 -0.37 -8.63
N THR A 32 -16.19 -1.35 -9.26
CA THR A 32 -15.67 -2.53 -8.57
C THR A 32 -14.15 -2.68 -8.67
N GLU A 33 -13.45 -1.84 -9.42
CA GLU A 33 -12.02 -1.96 -9.69
C GLU A 33 -11.44 -0.60 -10.07
N THR A 34 -10.33 -0.23 -9.43
CA THR A 34 -9.46 0.86 -9.86
C THR A 34 -8.03 0.35 -10.05
N ARG A 35 -7.35 0.88 -11.07
CA ARG A 35 -6.01 0.49 -11.48
C ARG A 35 -5.13 1.71 -11.72
N TRP A 36 -3.96 1.70 -11.09
CA TRP A 36 -2.86 2.60 -11.37
C TRP A 36 -1.71 1.81 -11.99
N SER A 37 -0.94 2.46 -12.87
CA SER A 37 0.29 1.85 -13.37
C SER A 37 1.38 2.89 -13.61
N ARG A 38 2.61 2.40 -13.56
CA ARG A 38 3.83 3.03 -14.04
C ARG A 38 4.70 1.98 -14.72
N SER A 39 5.85 2.36 -15.26
CA SER A 39 6.76 1.40 -15.88
C SER A 39 7.06 0.19 -14.96
N GLY A 40 6.69 -1.00 -15.43
CA GLY A 40 6.96 -2.28 -14.76
C GLY A 40 6.10 -2.61 -13.53
N GLU A 41 5.19 -1.73 -13.11
CA GLU A 41 4.36 -1.93 -11.90
C GLU A 41 2.91 -1.52 -12.10
N ARG A 42 2.00 -2.25 -11.45
CA ARG A 42 0.56 -2.01 -11.49
C ARG A 42 -0.08 -2.21 -10.14
N VAL A 43 -0.79 -1.22 -9.63
CA VAL A 43 -1.60 -1.33 -8.41
C VAL A 43 -3.06 -1.53 -8.80
N ASP A 44 -3.68 -2.56 -8.25
CA ASP A 44 -5.10 -2.85 -8.43
C ASP A 44 -5.81 -2.77 -7.06
N CYS A 45 -6.88 -1.99 -6.97
CA CYS A 45 -7.80 -1.98 -5.83
C CYS A 45 -9.17 -2.44 -6.33
N PHE A 46 -9.68 -3.55 -5.84
CA PHE A 46 -10.91 -4.15 -6.36
C PHE A 46 -11.79 -4.72 -5.26
N ARG A 47 -13.09 -4.78 -5.55
CA ARG A 47 -14.09 -5.37 -4.66
C ARG A 47 -13.92 -6.90 -4.66
N PHE A 48 -13.89 -7.48 -3.47
CA PHE A 48 -13.84 -8.93 -3.27
C PHE A 48 -14.80 -9.30 -2.12
N ASP A 49 -15.80 -10.12 -2.43
CA ASP A 49 -16.91 -10.42 -1.52
C ASP A 49 -17.55 -9.15 -0.92
N ASN A 50 -17.51 -9.00 0.41
CA ASN A 50 -18.09 -7.88 1.14
C ASN A 50 -17.09 -6.74 1.43
N GLY A 51 -15.86 -6.83 0.92
CA GLY A 51 -14.83 -5.82 1.13
C GLY A 51 -14.01 -5.53 -0.13
N TYR A 52 -12.82 -4.99 0.08
CA TYR A 52 -11.89 -4.58 -0.97
C TYR A 52 -10.50 -5.14 -0.68
N VAL A 53 -9.79 -5.47 -1.74
CA VAL A 53 -8.42 -5.96 -1.73
C VAL A 53 -7.59 -5.05 -2.61
N THR A 54 -6.38 -4.74 -2.16
CA THR A 54 -5.40 -3.99 -2.94
C THR A 54 -4.17 -4.87 -3.17
N THR A 55 -3.69 -4.90 -4.40
CA THR A 55 -2.48 -5.63 -4.81
C THR A 55 -1.54 -4.74 -5.60
N VAL A 56 -0.26 -5.09 -5.61
CA VAL A 56 0.74 -4.60 -6.56
C VAL A 56 1.26 -5.76 -7.38
N HIS A 57 1.32 -5.58 -8.70
CA HIS A 57 1.89 -6.50 -9.66
C HIS A 57 3.18 -5.93 -10.23
N TYR A 58 4.27 -6.70 -10.13
CA TYR A 58 5.56 -6.38 -10.74
C TYR A 58 5.70 -7.15 -12.06
N GLU A 59 5.60 -6.45 -13.18
CA GLU A 59 5.58 -7.06 -14.51
C GLU A 59 6.88 -7.79 -14.82
N ASN A 60 8.02 -7.20 -14.47
CA ASN A 60 9.35 -7.78 -14.70
C ASN A 60 9.61 -9.11 -13.98
N ARG A 61 8.83 -9.38 -12.92
CA ARG A 61 8.98 -10.57 -12.07
C ARG A 61 7.79 -11.52 -12.19
N GLU A 62 6.71 -11.09 -12.84
CA GLU A 62 5.42 -11.80 -12.89
C GLU A 62 4.89 -12.17 -11.49
N VAL A 63 5.14 -11.31 -10.49
CA VAL A 63 4.69 -11.53 -9.11
C VAL A 63 3.65 -10.50 -8.73
N THR A 64 2.56 -10.98 -8.11
CA THR A 64 1.57 -10.14 -7.43
C THR A 64 1.74 -10.26 -5.92
N TRP A 65 1.85 -9.12 -5.24
CA TRP A 65 1.82 -9.02 -3.79
C TRP A 65 0.52 -8.38 -3.34
N GLN A 66 -0.09 -8.93 -2.30
CA GLN A 66 -1.25 -8.32 -1.66
C GLN A 66 -0.79 -7.25 -0.68
N LEU A 67 -1.32 -6.04 -0.80
CA LEU A 67 -1.03 -4.93 0.12
C LEU A 67 -1.98 -4.95 1.32
N THR A 68 -3.21 -5.44 1.14
CA THR A 68 -4.15 -5.67 2.24
C THR A 68 -3.91 -7.05 2.88
N PRO A 69 -4.20 -7.26 4.17
CA PRO A 69 -4.09 -8.58 4.81
C PRO A 69 -5.23 -9.54 4.41
N GLY A 70 -6.22 -9.05 3.68
CA GLY A 70 -7.43 -9.74 3.24
C GLY A 70 -8.42 -8.73 2.69
N GLN A 71 -9.72 -9.05 2.73
CA GLN A 71 -10.75 -8.06 2.45
C GLN A 71 -10.89 -7.06 3.61
N VAL A 72 -10.82 -5.77 3.29
CA VAL A 72 -10.95 -4.65 4.25
C VAL A 72 -11.98 -3.63 3.72
N PRO A 73 -12.44 -2.67 4.54
CA PRO A 73 -13.25 -1.55 4.04
C PRO A 73 -12.56 -0.78 2.90
N LEU A 74 -13.34 -0.14 2.02
CA LEU A 74 -12.82 0.58 0.86
C LEU A 74 -11.77 1.62 1.23
N ALA A 75 -12.03 2.42 2.27
CA ALA A 75 -11.11 3.47 2.69
C ALA A 75 -9.77 2.88 3.17
N SER A 76 -9.78 1.79 3.94
CA SER A 76 -8.56 1.05 4.33
C SER A 76 -7.80 0.51 3.13
N ALA A 77 -8.49 -0.11 2.17
CA ALA A 77 -7.87 -0.65 0.96
C ALA A 77 -7.20 0.47 0.12
N LEU A 78 -7.87 1.62 0.02
CA LEU A 78 -7.34 2.80 -0.65
C LEU A 78 -6.22 3.48 0.12
N ALA A 79 -6.23 3.47 1.46
CA ALA A 79 -5.11 3.97 2.26
C ALA A 79 -3.84 3.14 2.00
N MET A 80 -3.97 1.81 1.94
CA MET A 80 -2.85 0.92 1.60
C MET A 80 -2.40 1.08 0.14
N ALA A 81 -3.33 1.32 -0.79
CA ALA A 81 -2.97 1.69 -2.17
C ALA A 81 -2.17 2.99 -2.19
N LYS A 82 -2.67 4.05 -1.53
CA LYS A 82 -2.05 5.37 -1.50
C LYS A 82 -0.67 5.35 -0.84
N LEU A 83 -0.50 4.57 0.23
CA LEU A 83 0.81 4.32 0.85
C LEU A 83 1.82 3.82 -0.18
N TYR A 84 1.45 2.84 -1.01
CA TYR A 84 2.35 2.30 -2.02
C TYR A 84 2.57 3.29 -3.18
N LEU A 85 1.52 3.99 -3.60
CA LEU A 85 1.61 4.97 -4.71
C LEU A 85 2.54 6.15 -4.36
N GLU A 86 2.50 6.64 -3.12
CA GLU A 86 3.29 7.80 -2.71
C GLU A 86 4.67 7.44 -2.13
N HIS A 87 4.74 6.35 -1.38
CA HIS A 87 5.93 6.01 -0.58
C HIS A 87 6.57 4.69 -0.99
N GLU A 88 5.96 3.93 -1.91
CA GLU A 88 6.42 2.59 -2.34
C GLU A 88 6.54 1.58 -1.20
N LEU A 89 5.76 1.77 -0.12
CA LEU A 89 5.78 0.92 1.05
C LEU A 89 4.65 -0.09 1.04
N THR A 90 5.00 -1.34 1.31
CA THR A 90 4.02 -2.40 1.60
C THR A 90 3.72 -2.39 3.10
N PRO A 91 2.43 -2.31 3.52
CA PRO A 91 2.06 -2.45 4.92
C PRO A 91 2.59 -3.76 5.51
N GLN A 92 3.02 -3.70 6.76
CA GLN A 92 3.34 -4.90 7.53
C GLN A 92 2.13 -5.36 8.31
N THR A 93 2.17 -6.60 8.79
CA THR A 93 1.07 -7.21 9.53
C THR A 93 1.54 -7.55 10.93
N ASP A 94 0.81 -7.07 11.95
CA ASP A 94 1.08 -7.43 13.33
C ASP A 94 0.62 -8.88 13.64
N PRO A 95 0.93 -9.43 14.84
CA PRO A 95 0.52 -10.79 15.20
C PRO A 95 -1.00 -11.03 15.15
N GLU A 96 -1.80 -9.98 15.31
CA GLU A 96 -3.26 -10.01 15.23
C GLU A 96 -3.80 -9.93 13.79
N GLY A 97 -2.92 -9.83 12.79
CA GLY A 97 -3.32 -9.75 11.39
C GLY A 97 -3.61 -8.32 10.91
N ARG A 98 -3.28 -7.30 11.71
CA ARG A 98 -3.63 -5.91 11.44
C ARG A 98 -2.52 -5.22 10.64
N PRO A 99 -2.86 -4.53 9.55
CA PRO A 99 -1.90 -3.85 8.70
C PRO A 99 -1.45 -2.53 9.32
N PHE A 100 -0.14 -2.32 9.38
CA PHE A 100 0.47 -1.11 9.92
C PHE A 100 1.67 -0.66 9.08
N VAL A 101 2.06 0.60 9.28
CA VAL A 101 3.34 1.17 8.83
C VAL A 101 3.99 1.90 10.00
N GLY A 102 5.32 1.92 10.03
CA GLY A 102 6.03 2.79 10.97
C GLY A 102 5.98 4.23 10.50
N LEU A 103 5.96 5.18 11.42
CA LEU A 103 6.08 6.61 11.15
C LEU A 103 7.21 7.20 11.98
N THR A 104 8.12 7.90 11.31
CA THR A 104 9.22 8.63 11.94
C THR A 104 9.12 10.10 11.58
N GLU A 105 10.00 10.94 12.13
CA GLU A 105 10.08 12.37 11.77
C GLU A 105 10.35 12.60 10.28
N ARG A 106 10.86 11.57 9.57
CA ARG A 106 11.17 11.62 8.14
C ARG A 106 10.06 11.09 7.24
N GLY A 107 8.99 10.54 7.81
CA GLY A 107 7.87 9.96 7.08
C GLY A 107 7.64 8.48 7.37
N PRO A 108 6.77 7.83 6.59
CA PRO A 108 6.45 6.43 6.81
C PRO A 108 7.63 5.52 6.44
N VAL A 109 7.80 4.43 7.18
CA VAL A 109 8.87 3.45 7.01
C VAL A 109 8.39 2.02 7.26
N GLN A 110 9.08 1.05 6.68
CA GLN A 110 8.95 -0.35 7.08
C GLN A 110 9.84 -0.65 8.28
N VAL A 111 9.29 -1.29 9.31
CA VAL A 111 9.97 -1.67 10.55
C VAL A 111 10.39 -3.15 10.48
N PHE A 112 11.67 -3.45 10.26
CA PHE A 112 12.12 -4.85 10.16
C PHE A 112 12.80 -5.38 11.42
N GLU A 113 13.18 -4.47 12.32
CA GLU A 113 13.94 -4.79 13.53
C GLU A 113 13.10 -4.45 14.77
N GLU A 114 13.22 -5.27 15.82
CA GLU A 114 12.52 -5.07 17.09
C GLU A 114 12.93 -3.75 17.77
N ILE A 115 14.17 -3.30 17.53
CA ILE A 115 14.70 -2.02 18.02
C ILE A 115 15.08 -1.18 16.79
N PRO A 116 14.17 -0.34 16.27
CA PRO A 116 14.47 0.50 15.13
C PRO A 116 15.57 1.53 15.48
N PRO A 117 16.35 1.99 14.49
CA PRO A 117 17.44 2.94 14.70
C PRO A 117 16.97 4.32 15.17
N GLU A 118 15.69 4.63 14.98
CA GLU A 118 15.02 5.84 15.45
C GLU A 118 13.66 5.46 16.08
N PRO A 119 13.09 6.30 16.98
CA PRO A 119 11.74 6.07 17.50
C PRO A 119 10.71 5.99 16.37
N VAL A 120 9.84 5.00 16.44
CA VAL A 120 8.79 4.76 15.43
C VAL A 120 7.43 4.74 16.12
N GLU A 121 6.47 5.48 15.57
CA GLU A 121 5.05 5.32 15.87
C GLU A 121 4.42 4.31 14.90
N TYR A 122 3.56 3.43 15.40
CA TYR A 122 2.86 2.46 14.55
C TYR A 122 1.50 3.02 14.13
N VAL A 123 1.32 3.24 12.82
CA VAL A 123 0.09 3.73 12.23
C VAL A 123 -0.65 2.56 11.58
N TYR A 124 -1.83 2.25 12.13
CA TYR A 124 -2.68 1.16 11.66
C TYR A 124 -3.62 1.60 10.53
N LEU A 125 -3.74 0.78 9.50
CA LEU A 125 -4.46 1.11 8.26
C LEU A 125 -5.81 0.38 8.13
N ASP A 126 -6.13 -0.54 9.04
CA ASP A 126 -7.41 -1.27 9.09
C ASP A 126 -8.57 -0.47 9.71
N GLY A 127 -8.25 0.60 10.43
CA GLY A 127 -9.24 1.44 11.12
C GLY A 127 -9.90 2.51 10.25
N VAL A 128 -9.36 2.77 9.06
CA VAL A 128 -9.76 3.91 8.21
C VAL A 128 -11.11 3.66 7.54
N ARG A 129 -12.10 4.51 7.80
CA ARG A 129 -13.50 4.38 7.31
C ARG A 129 -13.85 5.39 6.23
N THR A 130 -13.23 6.56 6.26
CA THR A 130 -13.45 7.62 5.28
C THR A 130 -12.11 8.21 4.82
N LEU A 131 -12.14 9.03 3.77
CA LEU A 131 -10.91 9.67 3.28
C LEU A 131 -10.35 10.71 4.26
N GLU A 132 -11.21 11.30 5.10
CA GLU A 132 -10.83 12.26 6.14
C GLU A 132 -10.07 11.61 7.31
N GLU A 133 -10.18 10.30 7.46
CA GLU A 133 -9.46 9.51 8.46
C GLU A 133 -8.11 9.00 7.93
N PHE A 134 -7.70 9.40 6.71
CA PHE A 134 -6.39 9.02 6.19
C PHE A 134 -5.28 9.57 7.09
N PRO A 135 -4.20 8.80 7.33
CA PRO A 135 -3.00 9.31 7.97
C PRO A 135 -2.50 10.58 7.28
N GLU A 136 -2.04 11.55 8.06
CA GLU A 136 -1.67 12.89 7.56
C GLU A 136 -0.56 12.88 6.49
N PHE A 137 0.26 11.83 6.47
CA PHE A 137 1.32 11.66 5.47
C PHE A 137 0.81 11.12 4.12
N LEU A 138 -0.49 10.80 3.99
CA LEU A 138 -1.12 10.40 2.74
C LEU A 138 -1.97 11.53 2.17
N THR A 139 -1.77 11.85 0.89
CA THR A 139 -2.55 12.93 0.25
C THR A 139 -3.89 12.42 -0.29
N VAL A 140 -4.91 13.28 -0.19
CA VAL A 140 -6.22 13.05 -0.80
C VAL A 140 -6.55 14.22 -1.73
N ASP A 141 -6.20 14.05 -3.00
CA ASP A 141 -6.57 14.94 -4.10
C ASP A 141 -7.97 14.62 -4.65
N ASP A 142 -8.46 15.46 -5.57
CA ASP A 142 -9.82 15.33 -6.12
C ASP A 142 -9.98 14.10 -7.02
N ASP A 143 -8.92 13.67 -7.69
CA ASP A 143 -8.95 12.45 -8.51
C ASP A 143 -9.11 11.21 -7.62
N PHE A 144 -8.43 11.19 -6.47
CA PHE A 144 -8.54 10.12 -5.49
C PHE A 144 -9.91 10.11 -4.79
N ARG A 145 -10.49 11.30 -4.50
CA ARG A 145 -11.88 11.41 -4.05
C ARG A 145 -12.85 10.81 -5.07
N ALA A 146 -12.68 11.13 -6.36
CA ALA A 146 -13.51 10.59 -7.42
C ALA A 146 -13.39 9.06 -7.55
N VAL A 147 -12.21 8.47 -7.26
CA VAL A 147 -12.04 7.01 -7.16
C VAL A 147 -12.87 6.43 -6.01
N PHE A 148 -12.76 7.01 -4.82
CA PHE A 148 -13.53 6.56 -3.65
C PHE A 148 -15.03 6.62 -3.93
N ASP A 149 -15.53 7.76 -4.40
CA ASP A 149 -16.96 7.96 -4.67
C ASP A 149 -17.50 6.98 -5.72
N ARG A 150 -16.68 6.70 -6.75
CA ARG A 150 -17.06 5.74 -7.80
C ARG A 150 -17.12 4.31 -7.28
N MET A 151 -16.19 3.92 -6.41
CA MET A 151 -16.09 2.58 -5.85
C MET A 151 -16.98 2.35 -4.64
N ALA A 152 -17.38 3.42 -3.94
CA ALA A 152 -18.23 3.33 -2.78
C ALA A 152 -19.53 2.59 -3.14
N PRO A 153 -19.96 1.60 -2.34
CA PRO A 153 -21.21 0.93 -2.59
C PRO A 153 -22.34 1.95 -2.58
N ALA A 154 -23.23 1.90 -3.59
CA ALA A 154 -24.41 2.73 -3.62
C ALA A 154 -25.14 2.61 -2.29
N ARG A 155 -25.36 3.74 -1.59
CA ARG A 155 -26.23 3.75 -0.42
C ARG A 155 -27.58 3.24 -0.90
N SER A 156 -27.93 2.01 -0.57
CA SER A 156 -29.24 1.46 -0.87
C SER A 156 -30.25 2.40 -0.24
N SER A 157 -31.00 3.13 -1.07
CA SER A 157 -32.20 3.81 -0.63
C SER A 157 -33.12 2.72 -0.10
N THR A 158 -33.12 2.52 1.22
CA THR A 158 -34.17 1.75 1.86
C THR A 158 -35.40 2.64 1.77
N SER A 159 -36.16 2.50 0.68
CA SER A 159 -37.54 2.98 0.64
C SER A 159 -38.26 2.29 1.79
N ARG A 160 -38.61 3.08 2.81
CA ARG A 160 -39.60 2.69 3.81
C ARG A 160 -40.98 2.56 3.17
#